data_AF-A0A8R7V3Q0-F1
#
_entry.id   AF-A0A8R7V3Q0-F1
#
_cell.length_a   1.000
_cell.length_b   1.000
_cell.length_c   1.000
_cell.angle_alpha   90.00
_cell.angle_beta   90.00
_cell.angle_gamma   90.00
#
_symmetry.space_group_name_H-M   'P 1'
#
loop_
_entity.id
_entity.type
_entity.pdbx_description
1 polymer ?
#
loop_
_entity_poly.entity_id
_entity_poly.type
_entity_poly.pdbx_seq_one_letter_code
_entity_poly.pdbx_strand_id
1 'polypeptide(L)'
;MAEEEPTAEHGLKLAIKDYPFANDGILIWGAFKGWVLAYVSWYYWDVATVAGDVELQAFWKEVCTWDTAIRSMRPGSLSCIRRRA
;
A
#
# COMPACT_ATOMS: atom_id res chain seq x y z
N MET A 1 -2.33 12.33 -10.98
CA MET A 1 -2.38 12.18 -12.45
C MET A 1 -3.20 10.95 -12.87
N ALA A 2 -4.15 10.51 -12.04
CA ALA A 2 -5.11 9.47 -12.32
C ALA A 2 -6.32 9.70 -11.40
N GLU A 3 -7.51 9.35 -11.87
CA GLU A 3 -8.77 9.41 -11.13
C GLU A 3 -9.27 7.99 -10.88
N GLU A 4 -9.88 7.73 -9.72
CA GLU A 4 -10.50 6.44 -9.41
C GLU A 4 -11.78 6.31 -10.22
N GLU A 5 -11.81 5.32 -11.10
CA GLU A 5 -12.93 5.05 -11.99
C GLU A 5 -13.24 3.55 -11.94
N PRO A 6 -14.29 3.13 -11.21
CA PRO A 6 -14.58 1.72 -11.00
C PRO A 6 -14.96 0.98 -12.30
N THR A 7 -15.24 1.72 -13.38
CA THR A 7 -15.55 1.16 -14.71
C THR A 7 -14.33 0.90 -15.58
N ALA A 8 -13.15 1.40 -15.21
CA ALA A 8 -11.91 1.17 -15.94
C ALA A 8 -11.35 -0.23 -15.69
N GLU A 9 -10.64 -0.80 -16.67
CA GLU A 9 -10.06 -2.16 -16.65
C GLU A 9 -9.21 -2.46 -15.39
N HIS A 10 -8.63 -1.42 -14.79
CA HIS A 10 -7.85 -1.49 -13.55
C HIS A 10 -8.36 -0.57 -12.44
N GLY A 11 -9.61 -0.11 -12.51
CA GLY A 11 -10.23 0.78 -11.51
C GLY A 11 -9.66 2.20 -11.49
N LEU A 12 -8.81 2.55 -12.45
CA LEU A 12 -8.09 3.82 -12.54
C LEU A 12 -8.15 4.35 -13.96
N LYS A 13 -8.47 5.65 -14.09
CA LYS A 13 -8.42 6.39 -15.34
C LYS A 13 -7.24 7.36 -15.28
N LEU A 14 -6.24 7.15 -16.13
CA LEU A 14 -5.11 8.07 -16.22
C LEU A 14 -5.53 9.42 -16.79
N ALA A 15 -5.02 10.50 -16.19
CA ALA A 15 -5.23 11.85 -16.71
C ALA A 15 -4.51 12.07 -18.06
N ILE A 16 -3.43 11.30 -18.30
CA ILE A 16 -2.72 11.22 -19.57
C ILE A 16 -2.80 9.77 -20.04
N LYS A 17 -3.53 9.51 -21.13
CA LYS A 17 -3.81 8.14 -21.61
C LYS A 17 -2.54 7.36 -21.99
N ASP A 18 -1.58 8.03 -22.63
CA ASP A 18 -0.37 7.38 -23.14
C ASP A 18 0.85 7.71 -22.28
N TYR A 19 0.70 7.66 -20.95
CA TYR A 19 1.84 7.83 -20.05
C TYR A 19 2.53 6.46 -19.86
N PRO A 20 3.69 6.21 -20.50
CA PRO A 20 4.23 4.85 -20.65
C PRO A 20 4.49 4.18 -19.29
N PHE A 21 5.04 4.95 -18.35
CA PHE A 21 5.35 4.46 -17.01
C PHE A 21 4.11 4.04 -16.21
N ALA A 22 3.01 4.79 -16.31
CA ALA A 22 1.80 4.44 -15.56
C ALA A 22 1.01 3.31 -16.22
N ASN A 23 0.97 3.24 -17.55
CA ASN A 23 0.35 2.12 -18.26
C ASN A 23 1.05 0.80 -17.92
N ASP A 24 2.37 0.76 -18.02
CA ASP A 24 3.15 -0.44 -17.69
C ASP A 24 3.07 -0.77 -16.20
N GLY A 25 3.14 0.26 -15.34
CA GLY A 25 3.04 0.11 -13.89
C GLY A 25 1.70 -0.47 -13.43
N ILE A 26 0.58 -0.07 -14.05
CA ILE A 26 -0.75 -0.59 -13.73
C ILE A 26 -0.87 -2.07 -14.08
N LEU A 27 -0.32 -2.51 -15.22
CA LEU A 27 -0.34 -3.92 -15.62
C LEU A 27 0.44 -4.79 -14.63
N ILE A 28 1.66 -4.38 -14.29
CA ILE A 28 2.50 -5.10 -13.32
C ILE A 28 1.84 -5.11 -11.94
N TRP A 29 1.29 -3.97 -11.51
CA TRP A 29 0.60 -3.84 -10.23
C TRP A 29 -0.63 -4.75 -10.14
N GLY A 30 -1.43 -4.82 -11.21
CA GLY A 30 -2.59 -5.72 -11.29
C GLY A 30 -2.19 -7.19 -11.14
N ALA A 31 -1.16 -7.62 -11.87
CA ALA A 31 -0.64 -8.99 -11.77
C ALA A 31 -0.10 -9.30 -10.36
N PHE A 32 0.68 -8.36 -9.78
CA PHE A 32 1.23 -8.51 -8.44
C PHE A 32 0.13 -8.58 -7.37
N LYS A 33 -0.88 -7.71 -7.46
CA LYS A 33 -2.02 -7.71 -6.54
C LYS A 33 -2.76 -9.04 -6.57
N GLY A 34 -3.01 -9.60 -7.76
CA GLY A 34 -3.64 -10.91 -7.90
C GLY A 34 -2.81 -12.03 -7.27
N TRP A 35 -1.51 -12.05 -7.54
CA TRP A 35 -0.60 -13.06 -6.98
C TRP A 35 -0.49 -12.98 -5.46
N VAL A 36 -0.31 -11.76 -4.89
CA VAL A 36 -0.23 -11.56 -3.44
C VAL A 36 -1.54 -11.96 -2.77
N LEU A 37 -2.70 -11.58 -3.33
CA LEU A 37 -4.00 -11.98 -2.77
C LEU A 37 -4.16 -13.50 -2.76
N ALA A 38 -3.79 -14.17 -3.85
CA ALA A 38 -3.80 -15.63 -3.90
C ALA A 38 -2.87 -16.20 -2.82
N TYR A 39 -1.62 -15.77 -2.75
CA TYR A 39 -0.67 -16.28 -1.75
C TYR A 39 -1.15 -16.05 -0.32
N VAL A 40 -1.55 -14.82 0.04
CA VAL A 40 -2.00 -14.47 1.38
C VAL A 40 -3.26 -15.26 1.76
N SER A 41 -4.20 -15.45 0.84
CA SER A 41 -5.44 -16.21 1.12
C SER A 41 -5.19 -17.67 1.50
N TRP A 42 -4.06 -18.26 1.11
CA TRP A 42 -3.71 -19.64 1.49
C TRP A 42 -3.25 -19.74 2.95
N TYR A 43 -2.61 -18.70 3.48
CA TYR A 43 -2.07 -18.69 4.85
C TYR A 43 -3.00 -17.97 5.84
N TYR A 44 -3.70 -16.94 5.38
CA TYR A 44 -4.57 -16.08 6.18
C TYR A 44 -5.95 -16.01 5.56
N TRP A 45 -6.83 -16.89 6.03
CA TRP A 45 -8.20 -17.02 5.53
C TRP A 45 -9.18 -16.02 6.20
N ASP A 46 -8.81 -15.46 7.36
CA ASP A 46 -9.60 -14.48 8.09
C ASP A 46 -8.73 -13.38 8.70
N VAL A 47 -9.32 -12.21 8.92
CA VAL A 47 -8.66 -11.05 9.53
C VAL A 47 -8.16 -11.38 10.94
N ALA A 48 -8.84 -12.26 11.68
CA ALA A 48 -8.39 -12.68 13.00
C ALA A 48 -7.05 -13.43 12.96
N THR A 49 -6.78 -14.19 11.89
CA THR A 49 -5.49 -14.91 11.74
C THR A 49 -4.32 -13.96 11.52
N VAL A 50 -4.55 -12.84 10.83
CA VAL A 50 -3.56 -11.78 10.65
C VAL A 50 -3.31 -11.02 11.95
N ALA A 51 -4.38 -10.75 12.72
CA ALA A 51 -4.27 -10.07 14.01
C ALA A 51 -3.62 -10.93 15.10
N GLY A 52 -3.77 -12.26 15.00
CA GLY A 52 -3.20 -13.23 15.94
C GLY A 52 -1.74 -13.57 15.72
N ASP A 53 -1.14 -13.23 14.57
CA ASP A 53 0.25 -13.53 14.27
C ASP A 53 1.20 -12.52 14.95
N VAL A 54 1.85 -12.97 16.03
CA VAL A 54 2.77 -12.15 16.83
C VAL A 54 4.02 -11.74 16.05
N GLU A 55 4.54 -12.61 15.16
CA GLU A 55 5.73 -12.31 14.37
C GLU A 55 5.41 -11.23 13.32
N LEU A 56 4.27 -11.36 12.64
CA LEU A 56 3.80 -10.38 11.67
C LEU A 56 3.54 -9.01 12.31
N GLN A 57 2.91 -8.98 13.49
CA GLN A 57 2.68 -7.73 14.22
C GLN A 57 4.01 -7.09 14.69
N ALA A 58 4.96 -7.89 15.17
CA ALA A 58 6.28 -7.40 15.57
C ALA A 58 7.06 -6.84 14.37
N PHE A 59 7.04 -7.55 13.24
CA PHE A 59 7.66 -7.11 11.98
C PHE A 59 7.06 -5.78 11.50
N TRP A 60 5.72 -5.66 11.46
CA TRP A 60 5.08 -4.42 11.03
C TRP A 60 5.42 -3.24 11.94
N LYS A 61 5.46 -3.47 13.25
CA LYS A 61 5.85 -2.46 14.23
C LYS A 61 7.30 -1.99 14.01
N GLU A 62 8.21 -2.90 13.69
CA GLU A 62 9.59 -2.57 13.37
C GLU A 62 9.67 -1.68 12.12
N VAL A 63 9.03 -2.10 11.01
CA VAL A 63 9.01 -1.33 9.75
C VAL A 63 8.47 0.10 9.97
N CYS A 64 7.36 0.25 10.69
CA CYS A 64 6.80 1.58 11.01
C CYS A 64 7.73 2.41 11.91
N THR A 65 8.44 1.77 12.84
CA THR A 65 9.39 2.47 13.71
C THR A 65 10.57 3.00 12.92
N TRP A 66 11.09 2.20 11.97
CA TRP A 66 12.15 2.66 11.07
C TRP A 66 11.70 3.80 10.16
N ASP A 67 10.50 3.74 9.58
CA ASP A 67 9.98 4.84 8.75
C ASP A 67 9.85 6.15 9.53
N THR A 68 9.26 6.08 10.74
CA THR A 68 9.11 7.25 11.61
C THR A 68 10.46 7.78 12.08
N ALA A 69 11.42 6.90 12.41
CA ALA A 69 12.79 7.28 12.76
C ALA A 69 13.48 7.99 11.59
N ILE A 70 13.43 7.43 10.38
CA ILE A 70 14.03 8.02 9.17
C ILE A 70 13.39 9.38 8.85
N ARG A 71 12.06 9.48 8.98
CA ARG A 71 11.33 10.74 8.75
C ARG A 71 11.69 11.81 9.79
N SER A 72 11.92 11.41 11.04
CA SER A 72 12.36 12.31 12.12
C SER A 72 13.81 12.80 11.95
N MET A 73 14.65 12.04 11.25
CA MET A 73 16.04 12.40 10.96
C MET A 73 16.19 13.38 9.77
N ARG A 74 15.13 13.64 8.98
CA ARG A 74 15.15 14.72 7.99
C ARG A 74 15.03 16.08 8.68
N PRO A 75 15.98 17.01 8.50
CA PRO A 75 15.83 18.38 8.98
C PRO A 75 14.60 19.00 8.29
N GLY A 76 13.58 19.38 9.06
CA GLY A 76 12.39 20.08 8.56
C GLY A 76 11.07 19.30 8.58
N SER A 77 11.00 18.09 9.13
CA SER A 77 9.71 17.38 9.27
C SER A 77 8.87 17.98 10.40
N LEU A 78 7.88 18.80 10.03
CA LEU A 78 6.81 19.27 10.91
C LEU A 78 6.19 18.10 11.69
N SER A 79 6.13 18.27 13.00
CA SER A 79 5.53 17.34 13.95
C SER A 79 4.04 17.13 13.65
N CYS A 80 3.65 15.86 13.71
CA CYS A 80 2.31 15.33 13.95
C CYS A 80 1.11 16.31 13.80
N ILE A 81 0.38 16.20 12.69
CA ILE A 81 -1.04 16.59 12.66
C ILE A 81 -1.78 15.69 13.65
N ARG A 82 -2.12 16.25 14.82
CA ARG A 82 -3.20 15.72 15.67
C ARG A 82 -4.47 15.69 14.82
N ARG A 83 -5.17 14.55 14.79
CA ARG A 83 -6.57 14.50 14.33
C ARG A 83 -7.36 15.55 15.12
N ARG A 84 -8.01 16.45 14.39
CA ARG A 84 -9.15 17.23 14.87
C ARG A 84 -10.36 16.63 14.18
N ALA A 85 -11.05 15.73 14.86
CA ALA A 85 -12.46 15.38 14.75
C ALA A 85 -12.70 14.23 15.73
#